data_AF-A0A1V2I454-F1
#
_entry.id   AF-A0A1V2I454-F1
#
_cell.length_a   1.000
_cell.length_b   1.000
_cell.length_c   1.000
_cell.angle_alpha   90.00
_cell.angle_beta   90.00
_cell.angle_gamma   90.00
#
_symmetry.space_group_name_H-M   'P 1'
#
loop_
_entity.id
_entity.type
_entity.pdbx_description
1 polymer ?
#
loop_
_entity_poly.entity_id
_entity_poly.type
_entity_poly.pdbx_seq_one_letter_code
_entity_poly.pdbx_strand_id
1 'polypeptide(L)'
;MSLIADREPKLFVNDADRRLTYQWTVRRVEEARTPGTLLVNLTIRHFGSSKEYYAELRNETETDHGIGITKYGMNDPVWHRREPVARYSRKGLRAFAEQTLAALRQADTTGEPLYVDLADTPPADAASEASPPATAPVTGVAHGDQ
;
A
#
# COMPACT_ATOMS: atom_id res chain seq x y z
N MET A 1 7.01 -12.32 -8.92
CA MET A 1 5.84 -13.16 -8.60
C MET A 1 4.62 -12.26 -8.65
N SER A 2 3.55 -12.69 -9.32
CA SER A 2 2.28 -11.95 -9.37
C SER A 2 1.63 -11.94 -7.98
N LEU A 3 1.17 -10.76 -7.55
CA LEU A 3 0.51 -10.58 -6.26
C LEU A 3 -0.96 -11.03 -6.32
N ILE A 4 -1.62 -10.81 -7.45
CA ILE A 4 -3.09 -10.84 -7.59
C ILE A 4 -3.58 -11.41 -8.91
N ALA A 5 -2.80 -11.39 -9.99
CA ALA A 5 -3.23 -11.87 -11.31
C ALA A 5 -3.60 -13.36 -11.29
N ASP A 6 -2.83 -14.17 -10.56
CA ASP A 6 -3.03 -15.63 -10.47
C ASP A 6 -3.91 -16.06 -9.28
N ARG A 7 -4.49 -15.11 -8.54
CA ARG A 7 -5.25 -15.39 -7.30
C ARG A 7 -6.70 -14.94 -7.42
N GLU A 8 -7.61 -15.80 -6.98
CA GLU A 8 -9.02 -15.46 -6.86
C GLU A 8 -9.29 -14.72 -5.54
N PRO A 9 -9.88 -13.51 -5.58
CA PRO A 9 -10.24 -12.77 -4.38
C PRO A 9 -11.53 -13.29 -3.75
N LYS A 10 -11.68 -13.06 -2.44
CA LYS A 10 -12.99 -13.04 -1.80
C LYS A 10 -13.70 -11.73 -2.13
N LEU A 11 -14.95 -11.80 -2.59
CA LEU A 11 -15.78 -10.64 -2.89
C LEU A 11 -16.74 -10.34 -1.74
N PHE A 12 -16.65 -9.12 -1.21
CA PHE A 12 -17.60 -8.57 -0.25
C PHE A 12 -18.45 -7.50 -0.92
N VAL A 13 -19.77 -7.60 -0.75
CA VAL A 13 -20.74 -6.67 -1.33
C VAL A 13 -21.45 -5.94 -0.20
N ASN A 14 -21.37 -4.62 -0.20
CA ASN A 14 -22.16 -3.76 0.68
C ASN A 14 -22.98 -2.80 -0.17
N ASP A 15 -24.22 -3.18 -0.44
CA ASP A 15 -25.16 -2.40 -1.24
C ASP A 15 -25.57 -1.08 -0.57
N ALA A 16 -25.65 -1.05 0.76
CA ALA A 16 -26.01 0.15 1.51
C ALA A 16 -24.98 1.26 1.31
N ASP A 17 -23.69 0.89 1.35
CA ASP A 17 -22.56 1.78 1.14
C ASP A 17 -22.15 1.90 -0.34
N ARG A 18 -22.89 1.26 -1.26
CA ARG A 18 -22.59 1.22 -2.70
C ARG A 18 -21.14 0.80 -2.96
N ARG A 19 -20.70 -0.24 -2.26
CA ARG A 19 -19.30 -0.67 -2.17
C ARG A 19 -19.13 -2.15 -2.50
N LEU A 20 -18.07 -2.45 -3.23
CA LEU A 20 -17.57 -3.79 -3.51
C LEU A 20 -16.13 -3.86 -3.04
N THR A 21 -15.73 -4.94 -2.38
CA THR A 21 -14.34 -5.16 -1.96
C THR A 21 -13.87 -6.53 -2.41
N TYR A 22 -12.81 -6.57 -3.20
CA TYR A 22 -12.09 -7.79 -3.54
C TYR A 22 -10.89 -7.91 -2.62
N GLN A 23 -10.79 -9.03 -1.91
CA GLN A 23 -9.74 -9.26 -0.91
C GLN A 23 -8.90 -10.47 -1.27
N TRP A 24 -7.58 -10.29 -1.27
CA TRP A 24 -6.60 -11.36 -1.44
C TRP A 24 -5.83 -11.57 -0.15
N THR A 25 -5.68 -12.82 0.25
CA THR A 25 -4.71 -13.21 1.27
C THR A 25 -3.34 -13.36 0.64
N VAL A 26 -2.35 -12.58 1.12
CA VAL A 26 -1.01 -12.55 0.55
C VAL A 26 -0.11 -13.55 1.26
N ARG A 27 0.13 -13.32 2.56
CA ARG A 27 1.02 -14.13 3.41
C ARG A 27 0.72 -13.94 4.88
N ARG A 28 1.29 -14.83 5.70
CA ARG A 28 1.40 -14.66 7.14
C ARG A 28 2.52 -13.66 7.48
N VAL A 29 2.34 -12.88 8.53
CA VAL A 29 3.32 -11.98 9.11
C VAL A 29 3.51 -12.41 10.57
N GLU A 30 4.62 -13.07 10.87
CA GLU A 30 4.92 -13.61 12.20
C GLU A 30 5.82 -12.66 13.02
N GLU A 31 6.67 -11.89 12.34
CA GLU A 31 7.72 -11.07 12.96
C GLU A 31 7.28 -9.65 13.34
N ALA A 32 6.02 -9.30 13.06
CA ALA A 32 5.48 -8.01 13.47
C ALA A 32 5.22 -7.98 14.99
N ARG A 33 5.28 -6.78 15.58
CA ARG A 33 4.84 -6.52 16.97
C ARG A 33 3.41 -7.03 17.24
N THR A 34 2.63 -7.23 16.19
CA THR A 34 1.36 -7.93 16.23
C THR A 34 1.31 -8.91 15.06
N PRO A 35 1.44 -10.22 15.30
CA PRO A 35 1.35 -11.22 14.23
C PRO A 35 -0.04 -11.19 13.59
N GLY A 36 -0.08 -11.52 12.31
CA GLY A 36 -1.29 -11.40 11.53
C GLY A 36 -1.14 -11.90 10.10
N THR A 37 -2.16 -11.66 9.32
CA THR A 37 -2.25 -12.02 7.91
C THR A 37 -2.24 -10.74 7.08
N LEU A 38 -1.28 -10.66 6.15
CA LEU A 38 -1.26 -9.59 5.17
C LEU A 38 -2.36 -9.84 4.13
N LEU A 39 -3.26 -8.88 4.02
CA LEU A 39 -4.34 -8.82 3.07
C LEU A 39 -4.13 -7.66 2.10
N VAL A 40 -4.63 -7.83 0.88
CA VAL A 40 -4.73 -6.76 -0.11
C VAL A 40 -6.19 -6.60 -0.47
N ASN A 41 -6.70 -5.38 -0.39
CA ASN A 41 -8.10 -5.06 -0.64
C ASN A 41 -8.21 -4.06 -1.80
N LEU A 42 -8.89 -4.44 -2.87
CA LEU A 42 -9.40 -3.53 -3.88
C LEU A 42 -10.82 -3.12 -3.49
N THR A 43 -10.96 -1.88 -3.01
CA THR A 43 -12.26 -1.31 -2.65
C THR A 43 -12.78 -0.43 -3.77
N ILE A 44 -14.00 -0.69 -4.20
CA ILE A 44 -14.69 0.00 -5.29
C ILE A 44 -15.98 0.58 -4.74
N ARG A 45 -16.18 1.89 -4.89
CA ARG A 45 -17.34 2.59 -4.34
C ARG A 45 -17.81 3.71 -5.25
N HIS A 46 -19.07 4.09 -5.10
CA HIS A 46 -19.59 5.32 -5.69
C HIS A 46 -19.55 6.46 -4.66
N PHE A 47 -18.86 7.55 -4.99
CA PHE A 47 -18.93 8.77 -4.18
C PHE A 47 -20.08 9.64 -4.64
N GLY A 48 -21.09 9.78 -3.78
CA GLY A 48 -22.29 10.58 -4.04
C GLY A 48 -22.01 12.04 -4.39
N SER A 49 -21.06 12.66 -3.68
CA SER A 49 -20.72 14.08 -3.79
C SER A 49 -19.92 14.41 -5.05
N SER A 50 -18.89 13.61 -5.36
CA SER A 50 -18.04 13.81 -6.56
C SER A 50 -18.60 13.16 -7.82
N LYS A 51 -19.70 12.39 -7.70
CA LYS A 51 -20.36 11.72 -8.83
C LYS A 51 -19.36 10.89 -9.65
N GLU A 52 -18.65 10.01 -8.97
CA GLU A 52 -17.67 9.13 -9.59
C GLU A 52 -17.76 7.73 -8.98
N TYR A 53 -17.38 6.74 -9.77
CA TYR A 53 -16.88 5.50 -9.22
C TYR A 53 -15.40 5.65 -8.91
N TYR A 54 -15.00 5.16 -7.75
CA TYR A 54 -13.62 5.19 -7.28
C TYR A 54 -13.21 3.80 -6.86
N ALA A 55 -12.04 3.39 -7.33
CA ALA A 55 -11.38 2.17 -6.93
C ALA A 55 -10.03 2.51 -6.28
N GLU A 56 -9.72 1.87 -5.17
CA GLU A 56 -8.42 1.95 -4.52
C GLU A 56 -7.97 0.57 -4.05
N LEU A 57 -6.70 0.28 -4.27
CA LEU A 57 -6.00 -0.89 -3.73
C LEU A 57 -5.24 -0.48 -2.48
N ARG A 58 -5.41 -1.24 -1.39
CA ARG A 58 -4.71 -1.00 -0.12
C ARG A 58 -4.28 -2.31 0.53
N ASN A 59 -3.22 -2.22 1.33
CA ASN A 59 -2.78 -3.30 2.20
C ASN A 59 -3.48 -3.20 3.56
N GLU A 60 -3.82 -4.33 4.13
CA GLU A 60 -4.39 -4.46 5.46
C GLU A 60 -3.68 -5.61 6.19
N THR A 61 -3.48 -5.50 7.49
CA THR A 61 -3.03 -6.62 8.31
C THR A 61 -4.17 -7.04 9.22
N GLU A 62 -4.70 -8.24 9.01
CA GLU A 62 -5.66 -8.86 9.92
C GLU A 62 -4.88 -9.55 11.03
N THR A 63 -4.95 -9.01 12.24
CA THR A 63 -4.27 -9.60 13.41
C THR A 63 -4.96 -10.88 13.87
N ASP A 64 -4.27 -11.71 14.63
CA ASP A 64 -4.83 -12.97 15.19
C ASP A 64 -6.01 -12.77 16.14
N HIS A 65 -6.18 -11.55 16.63
CA HIS A 65 -7.31 -11.16 17.45
C HIS A 65 -8.53 -10.75 16.59
N GLY A 66 -8.48 -10.93 15.27
CA GLY A 66 -9.55 -10.56 14.33
C GLY A 66 -9.66 -9.05 14.11
N ILE A 67 -8.65 -8.28 14.52
CA ILE A 67 -8.63 -6.81 14.34
C ILE A 67 -7.92 -6.51 13.03
N GLY A 68 -8.63 -5.90 12.08
CA GLY A 68 -8.06 -5.35 10.86
C GLY A 68 -7.33 -4.04 11.13
N ILE A 69 -6.01 -4.06 11.02
CA ILE A 69 -5.17 -2.86 11.05
C ILE A 69 -4.95 -2.44 9.61
N THR A 70 -5.78 -1.52 9.14
CA THR A 70 -5.49 -0.78 7.92
C THR A 70 -4.51 0.33 8.27
N LYS A 71 -3.32 0.35 7.65
CA LYS A 71 -2.39 1.48 7.78
C LYS A 71 -2.98 2.68 7.01
N TYR A 72 -3.94 3.38 7.60
CA TYR A 72 -4.48 4.64 7.06
C TYR A 72 -3.48 5.81 7.17
N GLY A 73 -2.31 5.59 7.80
CA GLY A 73 -1.29 6.61 8.00
C GLY A 73 -0.13 6.51 7.00
N MET A 74 0.13 7.63 6.33
CA MET A 74 1.32 8.00 5.52
C MET A 74 1.56 7.34 4.15
N ASN A 75 0.92 6.23 3.78
CA ASN A 75 1.07 5.67 2.43
C ASN A 75 -0.19 5.90 1.59
N ASP A 76 -0.02 6.56 0.44
CA ASP A 76 -1.05 6.74 -0.59
C ASP A 76 -1.64 5.40 -1.05
N PRO A 77 -2.87 5.37 -1.61
CA PRO A 77 -3.41 4.17 -2.23
C PRO A 77 -2.38 3.58 -3.21
N VAL A 78 -2.09 2.30 -3.02
CA VAL A 78 -1.06 1.54 -3.76
C VAL A 78 -1.33 1.59 -5.27
N TRP A 79 -2.60 1.63 -5.61
CA TRP A 79 -3.11 1.80 -6.95
C TRP A 79 -4.52 2.37 -6.86
N HIS A 80 -4.92 3.22 -7.79
CA HIS A 80 -6.27 3.75 -7.81
C HIS A 80 -6.78 4.02 -9.22
N ARG A 81 -8.10 3.99 -9.39
CA ARG A 81 -8.78 4.36 -10.64
C ARG A 81 -10.05 5.14 -10.33
N ARG A 82 -10.38 6.11 -11.17
CA ARG A 82 -11.60 6.91 -11.06
C ARG A 82 -12.36 6.90 -12.38
N GLU A 83 -13.68 6.93 -12.31
CA GLU A 83 -14.57 7.11 -13.46
C GLU A 83 -15.70 8.07 -13.10
N PRO A 84 -15.76 9.27 -13.70
CA PRO A 84 -16.89 10.17 -13.53
C PRO A 84 -18.19 9.54 -14.05
N VAL A 85 -19.28 9.66 -13.29
CA VAL A 85 -20.58 9.11 -13.67
C VAL A 85 -21.73 10.05 -13.33
N ALA A 86 -22.70 10.19 -14.25
CA ALA A 86 -23.82 11.10 -14.04
C ALA A 86 -24.71 10.70 -12.84
N ARG A 87 -24.92 9.39 -12.66
CA ARG A 87 -25.74 8.79 -11.59
C ARG A 87 -25.21 7.41 -11.20
N TYR A 88 -25.33 7.09 -9.91
CA TYR A 88 -25.13 5.74 -9.42
C TYR A 88 -26.08 4.75 -10.10
N SER A 89 -25.55 3.59 -10.47
CA SER A 89 -26.35 2.39 -10.71
C SER A 89 -25.61 1.16 -10.24
N ARG A 90 -26.32 0.17 -9.69
CA ARG A 90 -25.72 -1.11 -9.27
C ARG A 90 -25.05 -1.83 -10.46
N LYS A 91 -25.69 -1.81 -11.63
CA LYS A 91 -25.14 -2.37 -12.86
C LYS A 91 -23.85 -1.65 -13.28
N GLY A 92 -23.84 -0.32 -13.23
CA GLY A 92 -22.67 0.49 -13.54
C GLY A 92 -21.51 0.23 -12.58
N LEU A 93 -21.78 0.15 -11.27
CA LEU A 93 -20.76 -0.18 -10.27
C LEU A 93 -20.12 -1.55 -10.53
N ARG A 94 -20.92 -2.56 -10.90
CA ARG A 94 -20.41 -3.90 -11.25
C ARG A 94 -19.58 -3.88 -12.53
N ALA A 95 -20.04 -3.19 -13.57
CA ALA A 95 -19.29 -3.06 -14.82
C ALA A 95 -17.94 -2.34 -14.60
N PHE A 96 -17.93 -1.25 -13.82
CA PHE A 96 -16.69 -0.59 -13.43
C PHE A 96 -15.79 -1.50 -12.61
N ALA A 97 -16.37 -2.31 -11.72
CA ALA A 97 -15.62 -3.26 -10.91
C ALA A 97 -14.92 -4.34 -11.74
N GLU A 98 -15.61 -4.93 -12.71
CA GLU A 98 -15.03 -5.91 -13.64
C GLU A 98 -13.89 -5.32 -14.46
N GLN A 99 -14.10 -4.12 -15.03
CA GLN A 99 -13.06 -3.41 -15.78
C GLN A 99 -11.85 -3.04 -14.90
N THR A 100 -12.10 -2.67 -13.64
CA THR A 100 -11.05 -2.31 -12.68
C THR A 100 -10.24 -3.54 -12.30
N LEU A 101 -10.90 -4.66 -12.02
CA LEU A 101 -10.22 -5.92 -11.71
C LEU A 101 -9.33 -6.38 -12.87
N ALA A 102 -9.84 -6.30 -14.11
CA ALA A 102 -9.06 -6.62 -15.30
C ALA A 102 -7.83 -5.70 -15.46
N ALA A 103 -8.02 -4.38 -15.31
CA ALA A 103 -6.91 -3.42 -15.38
C ALA A 103 -5.86 -3.67 -14.29
N LEU A 104 -6.30 -3.99 -13.08
CA LEU A 104 -5.41 -4.29 -11.97
C LEU A 104 -4.60 -5.59 -12.20
N ARG A 105 -5.23 -6.64 -12.72
CA ARG A 105 -4.53 -7.88 -13.11
C ARG A 105 -3.51 -7.64 -14.21
N GLN A 106 -3.85 -6.79 -15.18
CA GLN A 106 -2.92 -6.38 -16.24
C GLN A 106 -1.72 -5.63 -15.65
N ALA A 107 -1.94 -4.66 -14.77
CA ALA A 107 -0.88 -3.90 -14.10
C ALA A 107 0.08 -4.81 -13.30
N ASP A 108 -0.47 -5.79 -12.57
CA ASP A 108 0.32 -6.80 -11.84
C ASP A 108 1.16 -7.68 -12.80
N THR A 109 0.58 -8.07 -13.95
CA THR A 109 1.25 -8.90 -14.95
C THR A 109 2.40 -8.14 -15.64
N THR A 110 2.23 -6.84 -15.88
CA THR A 110 3.26 -5.99 -16.50
C THR A 110 4.33 -5.53 -15.51
N GLY A 111 4.23 -5.94 -14.24
CA GLY A 111 5.19 -5.58 -13.20
C GLY A 111 5.12 -4.10 -12.82
N GLU A 112 3.97 -3.44 -13.00
CA GLU A 112 3.78 -2.12 -12.44
C GLU A 112 3.95 -2.21 -10.91
N PRO A 113 4.55 -1.18 -10.27
CA PRO A 113 4.72 -1.16 -8.83
C PRO A 113 3.36 -0.98 -8.17
N LEU A 114 2.65 -2.09 -8.00
CA LEU A 114 1.64 -2.25 -6.97
C LEU A 114 2.43 -2.30 -5.66
N TYR A 115 2.82 -1.13 -5.12
CA TYR A 115 3.53 -0.96 -3.84
C TYR A 115 2.89 -1.78 -2.71
N VAL A 116 3.26 -3.05 -2.64
CA VAL A 116 3.17 -3.85 -1.45
C VAL A 116 4.49 -3.61 -0.75
N ASP A 117 4.41 -2.97 0.41
CA ASP A 117 5.54 -2.88 1.32
C ASP A 117 5.86 -4.31 1.79
N LEU A 118 6.64 -5.01 0.97
CA LEU A 118 7.12 -6.38 1.19
C LEU A 118 8.45 -6.37 1.93
N ALA A 119 8.97 -5.21 2.31
CA ALA A 119 10.21 -5.11 3.06
C ALA A 119 9.95 -5.06 4.56
N ASP A 120 10.41 -6.10 5.25
CA ASP A 120 11.10 -5.97 6.52
C ASP A 120 12.24 -4.96 6.38
N THR A 121 11.92 -3.67 6.43
CA THR A 121 12.95 -2.67 6.70
C THR A 121 12.99 -2.59 8.23
N PRO A 122 13.99 -3.22 8.91
CA PRO A 122 14.27 -2.81 10.28
C PRO A 122 14.39 -1.28 10.28
N PRO A 123 13.99 -0.58 11.37
CA PRO A 123 14.18 0.87 11.44
C PRO A 123 15.61 1.14 10.97
N ALA A 124 15.77 2.09 10.05
CA ALA A 124 17.08 2.55 9.67
C ALA A 124 17.75 3.00 10.97
N ASP A 125 18.56 2.09 11.52
CA ASP A 125 19.15 2.26 12.81
C ASP A 125 20.04 3.48 12.69
N ALA A 126 19.90 4.37 13.67
CA ALA A 126 20.93 5.24 14.18
C ALA A 126 22.26 5.20 13.40
N ALA A 127 22.34 5.95 12.29
CA ALA A 127 23.60 6.16 11.58
C ALA A 127 23.59 7.51 10.84
N SER A 128 23.24 8.56 11.57
CA SER A 128 23.63 9.94 11.21
C SER A 128 23.82 10.74 12.48
N GLU A 129 24.85 10.38 13.26
CA GLU A 129 25.74 11.31 13.97
C GLU A 129 26.80 10.50 14.73
N ALA A 130 27.76 9.97 13.99
CA ALA A 130 29.09 9.72 14.54
C ALA A 130 30.08 10.29 13.52
N SER A 131 30.43 11.56 13.73
CA SER A 131 31.51 12.26 13.04
C SER A 131 32.76 11.36 12.93
N PRO A 132 33.43 11.30 11.78
CA PRO A 132 34.63 10.48 11.65
C PRO A 132 35.77 11.03 12.52
N PRO A 133 36.68 10.16 13.03
CA PRO A 133 37.86 10.63 13.72
C PRO A 133 38.83 11.22 12.70
N ALA A 134 39.07 12.53 12.76
CA ALA A 134 40.18 13.13 12.04
C ALA A 134 41.47 12.85 12.83
N THR A 135 42.28 11.91 12.36
CA THR A 135 43.67 11.77 12.83
C THR A 135 44.61 12.25 11.71
N ALA A 136 45.50 13.18 12.11
CA ALA A 136 46.45 13.97 11.33
C ALA A 136 47.52 13.16 10.57
N PRO A 137 48.42 13.79 9.78
CA PRO A 137 49.67 14.30 10.37
C PRO A 137 50.26 15.62 9.82
N VAL A 138 50.89 16.37 10.76
CA VAL A 138 52.12 17.21 10.75
C VAL A 138 52.64 17.89 9.46
N THR A 139 52.97 19.20 9.53
CA THR A 139 54.32 19.71 9.91
C THR A 139 54.39 21.26 9.85
N GLY A 140 54.71 21.90 10.99
CA GLY A 140 55.64 23.03 11.14
C GLY A 140 55.35 24.41 10.51
N VAL A 141 55.05 25.40 11.36
CA VAL A 141 55.85 26.63 11.53
C VAL A 141 55.70 27.09 12.98
N ALA A 142 56.81 27.32 13.67
CA ALA A 142 56.88 27.90 15.02
C ALA A 142 57.47 29.32 14.96
N HIS A 143 57.21 30.07 16.04
CA HIS A 143 57.63 31.44 16.39
C HIS A 143 56.81 32.56 15.72
N GLY A 144 56.20 33.51 16.43
CA GLY A 144 56.48 34.02 17.77
C GLY A 144 56.58 35.55 17.62
N ASP A 145 55.57 36.25 18.13
CA ASP A 145 55.48 37.72 18.15
C ASP A 145 56.63 38.36 18.95
N GLN A 146 56.98 39.58 18.51
CA GLN A 146 57.89 40.51 19.18
C GLN A 146 57.28 41.13 20.44
#